data_AF-A0A940C6N5-F1
#
_entry.id   AF-A0A940C6N5-F1
#
_cell.length_a   1.000
_cell.length_b   1.000
_cell.length_c   1.000
_cell.angle_alpha   90.00
_cell.angle_beta   90.00
_cell.angle_gamma   90.00
#
_symmetry.space_group_name_H-M   'P 1'
#
loop_
_entity.id
_entity.type
_entity.pdbx_description
1 polymer ?
#
loop_
_entity_poly.entity_id
_entity_poly.type
_entity_poly.pdbx_seq_one_letter_code
_entity_poly.pdbx_strand_id
1 'polypeptide(L)'
;MEFKVYQKELELQSRGWVPTFHDVSKEVLEIVKASGVKNGTVAIASHHTTCSVMIQECSHDIDSFDLEYLQHDLLDIMRKMIPDFAEEHQYRHPGPIHLQFGRYVNEPGDFTSMNTDGHLRSVFFGRSEVMTIKDGELDGGEFAHIYFVDWDHVRARRRQLNITVMGTTDDVEDRKWNGGEVINTLHKYTDEEKAYDEHYTLQQKR
;
A
#
# COMPACT_ATOMS: atom_id res chain seq x y z
N MET A 1 -10.70 -7.85 29.76
CA MET A 1 -10.44 -7.30 28.43
C MET A 1 -10.86 -8.32 27.40
N GLU A 2 -11.90 -8.06 26.61
CA GLU A 2 -12.38 -9.00 25.58
C GLU A 2 -11.58 -8.84 24.29
N PHE A 3 -11.12 -9.94 23.69
CA PHE A 3 -10.41 -9.94 22.41
C PHE A 3 -11.35 -10.39 21.29
N LYS A 4 -11.33 -9.67 20.16
CA LYS A 4 -12.22 -9.90 19.03
C LYS A 4 -11.44 -9.96 17.72
N VAL A 5 -11.93 -10.83 16.84
CA VAL A 5 -11.54 -10.91 15.42
C VAL A 5 -12.78 -10.65 14.58
N TYR A 6 -12.69 -9.76 13.60
CA TYR A 6 -13.78 -9.41 12.69
C TYR A 6 -13.26 -9.36 11.26
N GLN A 7 -13.85 -10.16 10.37
CA GLN A 7 -13.37 -10.31 9.00
C GLN A 7 -14.45 -9.96 7.98
N LYS A 8 -14.03 -9.30 6.90
CA LYS A 8 -14.85 -8.91 5.76
C LYS A 8 -14.05 -9.02 4.46
N GLU A 9 -14.79 -9.15 3.37
CA GLU A 9 -14.28 -9.16 2.02
C GLU A 9 -14.97 -8.03 1.26
N LEU A 10 -14.21 -7.26 0.48
CA LEU A 10 -14.72 -6.32 -0.50
C LEU A 10 -14.50 -6.87 -1.91
N GLU A 11 -15.56 -6.84 -2.71
CA GLU A 11 -15.51 -7.16 -4.13
C GLU A 11 -15.41 -5.86 -4.93
N LEU A 12 -14.34 -5.74 -5.71
CA LEU A 12 -13.98 -4.57 -6.51
C LEU A 12 -13.98 -4.95 -7.99
N GLN A 13 -14.23 -3.98 -8.87
CA GLN A 13 -14.22 -4.20 -10.31
C GLN A 13 -13.24 -3.23 -10.96
N SER A 14 -12.13 -3.75 -11.48
CA SER A 14 -11.16 -2.94 -12.21
C SER A 14 -11.66 -2.59 -13.62
N ARG A 15 -11.10 -1.51 -14.19
CA ARG A 15 -11.52 -0.98 -15.50
C ARG A 15 -10.91 -1.74 -16.68
N GLY A 16 -9.71 -2.32 -16.50
CA GLY A 16 -8.84 -2.70 -17.62
C GLY A 16 -8.25 -1.46 -18.30
N TRP A 17 -7.41 -1.66 -19.32
CA TRP A 17 -6.63 -0.68 -20.12
C TRP A 17 -5.63 0.22 -19.38
N VAL A 18 -5.87 0.51 -18.10
CA VAL A 18 -4.97 1.24 -17.20
C VAL A 18 -5.06 0.62 -15.81
N PRO A 19 -3.97 0.65 -15.01
CA PRO A 19 -4.06 0.30 -13.61
C PRO A 19 -5.19 1.05 -12.91
N THR A 20 -5.98 0.33 -12.10
CA THR A 20 -7.13 0.91 -11.40
C THR A 20 -6.79 1.12 -9.93
N PHE A 21 -6.94 2.36 -9.46
CA PHE A 21 -6.78 2.73 -8.06
C PHE A 21 -8.16 2.84 -7.43
N HIS A 22 -8.44 1.97 -6.47
CA HIS A 22 -9.67 1.97 -5.70
C HIS A 22 -9.40 2.61 -4.34
N ASP A 23 -9.91 3.81 -4.09
CA ASP A 23 -9.97 4.34 -2.73
C ASP A 23 -11.03 3.54 -1.95
N VAL A 24 -10.57 2.75 -0.98
CA VAL A 24 -11.41 1.89 -0.11
C VAL A 24 -11.44 2.40 1.33
N SER A 25 -11.01 3.65 1.56
CA SER A 25 -10.88 4.24 2.89
C SER A 25 -12.20 4.22 3.64
N LYS A 26 -13.28 4.61 2.96
CA LYS A 26 -14.63 4.65 3.53
C LYS A 26 -15.06 3.27 4.02
N GLU A 27 -14.95 2.26 3.17
CA GLU A 27 -15.37 0.90 3.47
C GLU A 27 -14.54 0.31 4.62
N VAL A 28 -13.23 0.57 4.66
CA VAL A 28 -12.36 0.13 5.77
C VAL A 28 -12.76 0.79 7.08
N LEU A 29 -13.02 2.11 7.09
CA LEU A 29 -13.48 2.84 8.28
C LEU A 29 -14.82 2.29 8.79
N GLU A 30 -15.76 2.01 7.89
CA GLU A 30 -17.05 1.41 8.24
C GLU A 30 -16.88 0.01 8.84
N ILE A 31 -15.97 -0.81 8.31
CA ILE A 31 -15.66 -2.14 8.83
C ILE A 31 -14.99 -2.08 10.21
N VAL A 32 -14.03 -1.17 10.40
CA VAL A 32 -13.40 -0.92 11.71
C VAL A 32 -14.45 -0.52 12.73
N LYS A 33 -15.32 0.45 12.40
CA LYS A 33 -16.41 0.87 13.29
C LYS A 33 -17.38 -0.27 13.61
N ALA A 34 -17.78 -1.05 12.60
CA ALA A 34 -18.69 -2.19 12.76
C ALA A 34 -18.06 -3.34 13.57
N SER A 35 -16.73 -3.44 13.60
CA SER A 35 -16.04 -4.46 14.39
C SER A 35 -16.22 -4.26 15.89
N GLY A 36 -16.41 -3.02 16.37
CA GLY A 36 -16.45 -2.68 17.79
C GLY A 36 -15.10 -2.84 18.51
N VAL A 37 -14.01 -3.15 17.79
CA VAL A 37 -12.66 -3.13 18.36
C VAL A 37 -12.29 -1.68 18.67
N LYS A 38 -11.87 -1.43 19.91
CA LYS A 38 -11.36 -0.13 20.34
C LYS A 38 -9.85 -0.01 20.14
N ASN A 39 -9.12 -1.10 20.36
CA ASN A 39 -7.66 -1.08 20.43
C ASN A 39 -7.07 -2.31 19.75
N GLY A 40 -6.31 -2.11 18.67
CA GLY A 40 -5.75 -3.23 17.93
C GLY A 40 -5.21 -2.83 16.58
N THR A 41 -5.40 -3.72 15.60
CA THR A 41 -4.97 -3.50 14.23
C THR A 41 -6.04 -3.91 13.23
N VAL A 42 -5.96 -3.32 12.03
CA VAL A 42 -6.65 -3.81 10.84
C VAL A 42 -5.60 -4.19 9.80
N ALA A 43 -5.69 -5.42 9.31
CA ALA A 43 -4.93 -5.90 8.16
C ALA A 43 -5.82 -5.84 6.92
N ILE A 44 -5.31 -5.20 5.87
CA ILE A 44 -6.01 -4.98 4.61
C ILE A 44 -5.15 -5.64 3.54
N ALA A 45 -5.63 -6.74 2.95
CA ALA A 45 -4.79 -7.62 2.12
C ALA A 45 -5.49 -8.05 0.82
N SER A 46 -4.80 -7.86 -0.29
CA SER A 46 -5.19 -8.35 -1.60
C SER A 46 -5.12 -9.88 -1.65
N HIS A 47 -6.15 -10.51 -2.24
CA HIS A 47 -6.09 -11.92 -2.65
C HIS A 47 -5.28 -12.14 -3.95
N HIS A 48 -4.99 -11.06 -4.68
CA HIS A 48 -4.52 -11.09 -6.07
C HIS A 48 -3.02 -10.74 -6.16
N THR A 49 -2.28 -11.47 -6.99
CA THR A 49 -0.82 -11.36 -7.16
C THR A 49 -0.37 -10.25 -8.12
N THR A 50 -1.32 -9.52 -8.71
CA THR A 50 -1.08 -8.32 -9.54
C THR A 50 -1.64 -7.07 -8.90
N CYS A 51 -2.07 -7.14 -7.63
CA CYS A 51 -2.70 -6.02 -6.94
C CYS A 51 -1.96 -5.69 -5.65
N SER A 52 -2.01 -4.43 -5.26
CA SER A 52 -1.37 -3.89 -4.06
C SER A 52 -2.37 -3.23 -3.13
N VAL A 53 -1.97 -3.04 -1.88
CA VAL A 53 -2.62 -2.13 -0.94
C VAL A 53 -1.57 -1.10 -0.57
N MET A 54 -1.93 0.18 -0.60
CA MET A 54 -1.04 1.28 -0.24
C MET A 54 -1.80 2.34 0.55
N ILE A 55 -1.07 3.08 1.38
CA ILE A 55 -1.57 4.28 2.06
C ILE A 55 -0.91 5.50 1.42
N GLN A 56 -1.73 6.43 0.96
CA GLN A 56 -1.26 7.65 0.27
C GLN A 56 -2.19 8.83 0.54
N GLU A 57 -1.73 10.01 0.15
CA GLU A 57 -2.58 11.21 0.09
C GLU A 57 -3.48 11.17 -1.16
N CYS A 58 -4.71 11.65 -1.02
CA CYS A 58 -5.61 11.87 -2.15
C CYS A 58 -5.22 13.17 -2.88
N SER A 59 -4.93 13.06 -4.18
CA SER A 59 -4.74 14.23 -5.01
C SER A 59 -6.07 14.68 -5.61
N HIS A 60 -6.45 15.92 -5.33
CA HIS A 60 -7.76 16.46 -5.69
C HIS A 60 -7.98 16.60 -7.20
N ASP A 61 -6.91 16.78 -7.97
CA ASP A 61 -6.97 16.91 -9.42
C ASP A 61 -6.95 15.54 -10.10
N ILE A 62 -7.83 15.38 -11.09
CA ILE A 62 -8.01 14.14 -11.85
C ILE A 62 -7.74 14.44 -13.31
N ASP A 63 -7.01 13.54 -13.98
CA ASP A 63 -6.67 13.67 -15.38
C ASP A 63 -7.71 13.05 -16.34
N SER A 64 -7.43 13.04 -17.63
CA SER A 64 -8.32 12.46 -18.64
C SER A 64 -8.43 10.93 -18.62
N PHE A 65 -7.63 10.24 -17.81
CA PHE A 65 -7.69 8.78 -17.60
C PHE A 65 -8.41 8.41 -16.29
N ASP A 66 -9.06 9.39 -15.66
CA ASP A 66 -9.63 9.33 -14.31
C ASP A 66 -8.63 8.82 -13.26
N LEU A 67 -7.39 9.28 -13.34
CA LEU A 67 -6.38 9.08 -12.31
C LEU A 67 -6.17 10.38 -11.56
N GLU A 68 -6.06 10.30 -10.24
CA GLU A 68 -5.54 11.40 -9.44
C GLU A 68 -4.09 11.70 -9.86
N TYR A 69 -3.65 12.96 -9.78
CA TYR A 69 -2.30 13.32 -10.26
C TYR A 69 -1.18 12.52 -9.59
N LEU A 70 -1.24 12.33 -8.27
CA LEU A 70 -0.26 11.48 -7.57
C LEU A 70 -0.30 10.01 -8.01
N GLN A 71 -1.47 9.49 -8.36
CA GLN A 71 -1.60 8.14 -8.91
C GLN A 71 -0.97 8.05 -10.30
N HIS A 72 -1.14 9.07 -11.14
CA HIS A 72 -0.50 9.12 -12.45
C HIS A 72 1.02 9.27 -12.32
N ASP A 73 1.51 10.19 -11.48
CA ASP A 73 2.94 10.35 -11.23
C ASP A 73 3.58 9.02 -10.79
N LEU A 74 2.90 8.29 -9.90
CA LEU A 74 3.33 6.96 -9.48
C LEU A 74 3.35 5.96 -10.64
N LEU A 75 2.30 5.95 -11.47
CA LEU A 75 2.21 5.10 -12.65
C LEU A 75 3.32 5.41 -13.65
N ASP A 76 3.68 6.67 -13.85
CA ASP A 76 4.77 7.09 -14.74
C ASP A 76 6.14 6.64 -14.25
N ILE A 77 6.38 6.72 -12.93
CA ILE A 77 7.59 6.15 -12.32
C ILE A 77 7.62 4.64 -12.55
N MET A 78 6.51 3.95 -12.29
CA MET A 78 6.41 2.51 -12.48
C MET A 78 6.58 2.09 -13.93
N ARG A 79 6.04 2.82 -14.90
CA ARG A 79 6.21 2.54 -16.34
C ARG A 79 7.65 2.68 -16.81
N LYS A 80 8.42 3.61 -16.21
CA LYS A 80 9.87 3.74 -16.51
C LYS A 80 10.67 2.56 -15.97
N MET A 81 10.33 2.08 -14.77
CA MET A 81 11.04 0.96 -14.12
C MET A 81 10.59 -0.42 -14.63
N ILE A 82 9.28 -0.57 -14.85
CA ILE A 82 8.58 -1.79 -15.24
C ILE A 82 7.56 -1.38 -16.32
N PRO A 83 7.95 -1.36 -17.60
CA PRO A 83 7.06 -0.95 -18.70
C PRO A 83 5.79 -1.78 -18.81
N ASP A 84 4.72 -1.21 -19.36
CA ASP A 84 3.51 -1.99 -19.68
C ASP A 84 3.88 -3.14 -20.63
N PHE A 85 3.29 -4.33 -20.45
CA PHE A 85 3.48 -5.42 -21.39
C PHE A 85 2.78 -5.07 -22.72
N ALA A 86 3.57 -4.72 -23.73
CA ALA A 86 3.08 -4.27 -25.03
C ALA A 86 3.33 -5.28 -26.17
N GLU A 87 4.38 -6.09 -26.06
CA GLU A 87 4.87 -6.95 -27.15
C GLU A 87 5.29 -8.34 -26.66
N GLU A 88 5.09 -9.36 -27.49
CA GLU A 88 5.58 -10.72 -27.19
C GLU A 88 7.10 -10.71 -26.94
N HIS A 89 7.55 -11.56 -26.01
CA HIS A 89 8.96 -11.65 -25.59
C HIS A 89 9.55 -10.42 -24.88
N GLN A 90 8.76 -9.36 -24.62
CA GLN A 90 9.19 -8.23 -23.79
C GLN A 90 9.55 -8.68 -22.36
N TYR A 91 8.79 -9.64 -21.84
CA TYR A 91 9.04 -10.29 -20.56
C TYR A 91 9.23 -11.80 -20.74
N ARG A 92 9.93 -12.43 -19.78
CA ARG A 92 10.09 -13.91 -19.75
C ARG A 92 8.79 -14.64 -19.37
N HIS A 93 7.95 -14.00 -18.55
CA HIS A 93 6.59 -14.44 -18.26
C HIS A 93 5.65 -13.67 -19.20
N PRO A 94 4.55 -14.28 -19.69
CA PRO A 94 4.24 -15.71 -19.60
C PRO A 94 5.06 -16.54 -20.60
N GLY A 95 5.38 -17.78 -20.20
CA GLY A 95 6.00 -18.77 -21.10
C GLY A 95 4.97 -19.80 -21.61
N PRO A 96 5.34 -20.68 -22.57
CA PRO A 96 4.40 -21.61 -23.22
C PRO A 96 3.61 -22.51 -22.26
N ILE A 97 4.24 -22.96 -21.16
CA ILE A 97 3.58 -23.79 -20.12
C ILE A 97 2.49 -22.98 -19.40
N HIS A 98 2.75 -21.70 -19.12
CA HIS A 98 1.77 -20.84 -18.45
C HIS A 98 0.58 -20.53 -19.38
N LEU A 99 0.84 -20.30 -20.67
CA LEU A 99 -0.22 -20.13 -21.67
C LEU A 99 -1.07 -21.40 -21.79
N GLN A 100 -0.44 -22.59 -21.77
CA GLN A 100 -1.16 -23.86 -21.74
C GLN A 100 -2.06 -23.98 -20.49
N PHE A 101 -1.60 -23.54 -19.31
CA PHE A 101 -2.41 -23.50 -18.10
C PHE A 101 -3.62 -22.57 -18.27
N GLY A 102 -3.43 -21.36 -18.82
CA GLY A 102 -4.54 -20.43 -19.10
C GLY A 102 -5.62 -21.08 -19.96
N ARG A 103 -5.25 -21.76 -21.04
CA ARG A 103 -6.19 -22.51 -21.89
C ARG A 103 -6.87 -23.65 -21.14
N TYR A 104 -6.13 -24.38 -20.28
CA TYR A 104 -6.67 -25.48 -19.48
C TYR A 104 -7.76 -25.02 -18.50
N VAL A 105 -7.62 -23.84 -17.91
CA VAL A 105 -8.64 -23.25 -17.01
C VAL A 105 -9.67 -22.38 -17.74
N ASN A 106 -9.73 -22.47 -19.07
CA ASN A 106 -10.65 -21.73 -19.95
C ASN A 106 -10.53 -20.19 -19.83
N GLU A 107 -9.31 -19.66 -19.68
CA GLU A 107 -9.09 -18.22 -19.88
C GLU A 107 -9.49 -17.81 -21.31
N PRO A 108 -10.04 -16.60 -21.52
CA PRO A 108 -10.50 -16.10 -22.82
C PRO A 108 -9.47 -16.14 -23.95
N GLY A 109 -8.18 -16.13 -23.62
CA GLY A 109 -7.08 -16.28 -24.57
C GLY A 109 -5.73 -16.01 -23.92
N ASP A 110 -4.65 -16.37 -24.60
CA ASP A 110 -3.28 -16.22 -24.09
C ASP A 110 -2.94 -14.78 -23.65
N PHE A 111 -3.57 -13.79 -24.29
CA PHE A 111 -3.40 -12.37 -23.96
C PHE A 111 -3.71 -12.07 -22.49
N THR A 112 -4.59 -12.83 -21.82
CA THR A 112 -4.96 -12.58 -20.41
C THR A 112 -3.81 -12.81 -19.42
N SER A 113 -2.75 -13.49 -19.86
CA SER A 113 -1.50 -13.70 -19.11
C SER A 113 -0.42 -12.66 -19.44
N MET A 114 -0.67 -11.69 -20.32
CA MET A 114 0.26 -10.60 -20.64
C MET A 114 0.25 -9.50 -19.57
N ASN A 115 0.34 -9.87 -18.30
CA ASN A 115 0.21 -8.97 -17.13
C ASN A 115 1.45 -9.01 -16.23
N THR A 116 2.61 -9.36 -16.80
CA THR A 116 3.88 -9.49 -16.06
C THR A 116 4.28 -8.20 -15.36
N ASP A 117 4.06 -7.06 -16.00
CA ASP A 117 4.29 -5.74 -15.40
C ASP A 117 3.43 -5.55 -14.14
N GLY A 118 2.17 -6.00 -14.16
CA GLY A 118 1.30 -5.96 -12.99
C GLY A 118 1.80 -6.80 -11.82
N HIS A 119 2.32 -8.00 -12.09
CA HIS A 119 2.98 -8.83 -11.08
C HIS A 119 4.20 -8.11 -10.49
N LEU A 120 5.08 -7.59 -11.34
CA LEU A 120 6.33 -6.97 -10.91
C LEU A 120 6.08 -5.68 -10.11
N ARG A 121 5.15 -4.82 -10.56
CA ARG A 121 4.75 -3.59 -9.86
C ARG A 121 4.19 -3.90 -8.48
N SER A 122 3.36 -4.94 -8.37
CA SER A 122 2.75 -5.30 -7.08
C SER A 122 3.77 -5.66 -5.99
N VAL A 123 4.94 -6.17 -6.36
CA VAL A 123 5.99 -6.56 -5.40
C VAL A 123 6.64 -5.34 -4.75
N PHE A 124 6.68 -4.20 -5.44
CA PHE A 124 7.28 -2.97 -4.91
C PHE A 124 6.46 -2.36 -3.76
N PHE A 125 5.13 -2.40 -3.88
CA PHE A 125 4.22 -1.86 -2.86
C PHE A 125 3.78 -2.92 -1.85
N GLY A 126 3.93 -4.19 -2.18
CA GLY A 126 3.36 -5.27 -1.41
C GLY A 126 1.86 -5.42 -1.66
N ARG A 127 1.27 -6.43 -1.00
CA ARG A 127 -0.12 -6.83 -1.21
C ARG A 127 -1.01 -6.53 0.00
N SER A 128 -0.46 -5.91 1.03
CA SER A 128 -1.18 -5.68 2.27
C SER A 128 -0.59 -4.53 3.06
N GLU A 129 -1.46 -3.83 3.78
CA GLU A 129 -1.10 -2.88 4.80
C GLU A 129 -1.70 -3.28 6.15
N VAL A 130 -1.02 -2.93 7.23
CA VAL A 130 -1.53 -3.09 8.59
C VAL A 130 -1.51 -1.74 9.29
N MET A 131 -2.68 -1.30 9.73
CA MET A 131 -2.86 -0.03 10.42
C MET A 131 -3.29 -0.27 11.86
N THR A 132 -3.03 0.69 12.75
CA THR A 132 -3.46 0.58 14.15
C THR A 132 -4.86 1.16 14.34
N ILE A 133 -5.56 0.65 15.36
CA ILE A 133 -6.85 1.17 15.80
C ILE A 133 -6.66 1.69 17.22
N LYS A 134 -7.04 2.95 17.44
CA LYS A 134 -6.93 3.65 18.71
C LYS A 134 -8.27 4.26 19.05
N ASP A 135 -8.79 3.93 20.23
CA ASP A 135 -10.04 4.46 20.77
C ASP A 135 -11.26 4.25 19.84
N GLY A 136 -11.23 3.15 19.08
CA GLY A 136 -12.26 2.78 18.11
C GLY A 136 -12.11 3.41 16.74
N GLU A 137 -11.05 4.20 16.54
CA GLU A 137 -10.76 4.91 15.30
C GLU A 137 -9.51 4.35 14.63
N LEU A 138 -9.50 4.39 13.29
CA LEU A 138 -8.34 4.02 12.51
C LEU A 138 -7.26 5.10 12.63
N ASP A 139 -6.06 4.72 13.03
CA ASP A 139 -4.92 5.64 13.20
C ASP A 139 -4.09 5.70 11.91
N GLY A 140 -4.57 6.47 10.93
CA GLY A 140 -3.88 6.70 9.65
C GLY A 140 -3.22 8.07 9.51
N GLY A 141 -3.63 9.07 10.29
CA GLY A 141 -3.32 10.48 10.05
C GLY A 141 -4.36 11.17 9.15
N GLU A 142 -4.35 12.50 9.12
CA GLU A 142 -5.39 13.33 8.49
C GLU A 142 -5.53 13.12 6.98
N PHE A 143 -4.42 12.84 6.30
CA PHE A 143 -4.37 12.71 4.84
C PHE A 143 -4.27 11.27 4.34
N ALA A 144 -4.42 10.28 5.22
CA ALA A 144 -4.24 8.88 4.83
C ALA A 144 -5.47 8.31 4.14
N HIS A 145 -5.35 8.07 2.84
CA HIS A 145 -6.26 7.26 2.04
C HIS A 145 -5.68 5.86 1.81
N ILE A 146 -6.55 4.85 1.85
CA ILE A 146 -6.20 3.46 1.60
C ILE A 146 -6.62 3.12 0.16
N TYR A 147 -5.63 2.86 -0.67
CA TYR A 147 -5.84 2.46 -2.05
C TYR A 147 -5.59 0.96 -2.23
N PHE A 148 -6.55 0.28 -2.84
CA PHE A 148 -6.34 -1.01 -3.49
C PHE A 148 -6.04 -0.77 -4.97
N VAL A 149 -4.86 -1.21 -5.42
CA VAL A 149 -4.40 -0.95 -6.79
C VAL A 149 -4.40 -2.25 -7.58
N ASP A 150 -5.15 -2.31 -8.67
CA ASP A 150 -5.02 -3.38 -9.67
C ASP A 150 -4.07 -2.93 -10.78
N TRP A 151 -2.84 -3.47 -10.78
CA TRP A 151 -1.83 -3.12 -11.78
C TRP A 151 -2.03 -3.84 -13.12
N ASP A 152 -2.87 -4.87 -13.15
CA ASP A 152 -3.16 -5.67 -14.33
C ASP A 152 -4.20 -4.97 -15.20
N HIS A 153 -3.69 -4.22 -16.17
CA HIS A 153 -4.50 -3.45 -17.08
C HIS A 153 -4.96 -4.24 -18.32
N VAL A 154 -4.62 -5.52 -18.45
CA VAL A 154 -4.91 -6.30 -19.66
C VAL A 154 -6.42 -6.37 -19.92
N ARG A 155 -7.20 -6.53 -18.85
CA ARG A 155 -8.66 -6.61 -18.90
C ARG A 155 -9.27 -6.21 -17.57
N ALA A 156 -10.51 -5.75 -17.62
CA ALA A 156 -11.34 -5.58 -16.44
C ALA A 156 -11.52 -6.93 -15.70
N ARG A 157 -11.33 -6.95 -14.38
CA ARG A 157 -11.53 -8.14 -13.55
C ARG A 157 -12.21 -7.79 -12.23
N ARG A 158 -12.93 -8.78 -11.70
CA ARG A 158 -13.33 -8.77 -10.28
C ARG A 158 -12.11 -9.05 -9.43
N ARG A 159 -11.93 -8.24 -8.39
CA ARG A 159 -10.85 -8.33 -7.42
C ARG A 159 -11.45 -8.40 -6.03
N GLN A 160 -10.71 -9.04 -5.14
CA GLN A 160 -11.13 -9.27 -3.77
C GLN A 160 -10.07 -8.68 -2.84
N LEU A 161 -10.56 -7.92 -1.87
CA LEU A 161 -9.77 -7.35 -0.79
C LEU A 161 -10.27 -7.91 0.54
N ASN A 162 -9.36 -8.52 1.31
CA ASN A 162 -9.65 -9.07 2.62
C ASN A 162 -9.32 -8.03 3.70
N ILE A 163 -10.24 -7.85 4.65
CA ILE A 163 -10.07 -6.93 5.78
C ILE A 163 -10.26 -7.73 7.07
N THR A 164 -9.22 -7.78 7.89
CA THR A 164 -9.22 -8.47 9.18
C THR A 164 -8.91 -7.47 10.29
N VAL A 165 -9.88 -7.23 11.16
CA VAL A 165 -9.74 -6.39 12.34
C VAL A 165 -9.54 -7.28 13.56
N MET A 166 -8.50 -7.02 14.35
CA MET A 166 -8.15 -7.79 15.54
C MET A 166 -7.75 -6.87 16.68
N GLY A 167 -8.31 -7.08 17.87
CA GLY A 167 -7.99 -6.25 19.02
C GLY A 167 -8.95 -6.41 20.18
N THR A 168 -8.91 -5.47 21.11
CA THR A 168 -9.74 -5.46 22.31
C THR A 168 -10.84 -4.41 22.23
N THR A 169 -11.95 -4.67 22.92
CA THR A 169 -13.13 -3.78 22.94
C THR A 169 -13.13 -2.81 24.12
N ASP A 170 -12.16 -2.93 25.01
CA ASP A 170 -12.00 -2.07 26.19
C ASP A 170 -10.95 -0.98 25.92
N ASP A 171 -10.98 0.08 26.74
CA ASP A 171 -9.95 1.11 26.70
C ASP A 171 -8.62 0.52 27.17
N VAL A 172 -7.54 0.98 26.55
CA VAL A 172 -6.19 0.80 27.09
C VAL A 172 -5.88 2.01 27.95
N GLU A 173 -5.11 1.81 29.02
CA GLU A 173 -4.69 2.89 29.91
C GLU A 173 -3.74 3.87 29.20
N ASP A 174 -2.78 4.46 29.92
CA ASP A 174 -1.82 5.37 29.30
C ASP A 174 -1.07 4.71 28.13
N ARG A 175 -1.14 5.36 26.95
CA ARG A 175 -0.44 4.93 25.73
C ARG A 175 0.98 5.46 25.69
N LYS A 176 1.32 6.44 26.53
CA LYS A 176 2.65 7.04 26.55
C LYS A 176 3.64 6.07 27.16
N TRP A 177 4.60 5.65 26.34
CA TRP A 177 5.78 4.99 26.86
C TRP A 177 6.64 5.99 27.65
N ASN A 178 7.16 5.57 28.81
CA ASN A 178 8.02 6.39 29.68
C ASN A 178 7.46 7.79 29.98
N GLY A 179 6.17 7.91 30.27
CA GLY A 179 5.53 9.21 30.57
C GLY A 179 5.51 10.19 29.40
N GLY A 180 5.84 9.74 28.18
CA GLY A 180 5.92 10.57 26.99
C GLY A 180 7.26 11.29 26.84
N GLU A 181 8.29 10.82 27.54
CA GLU A 181 9.66 11.29 27.30
C GLU A 181 10.05 11.08 25.84
N VAL A 182 10.54 12.15 25.22
CA VAL A 182 11.01 12.12 23.84
C VAL A 182 12.32 11.34 23.77
N ILE A 183 12.31 10.24 23.03
CA ILE A 183 13.52 9.44 22.78
C ILE A 183 14.36 10.16 21.72
N ASN A 184 15.45 10.82 22.13
CA ASN A 184 16.42 11.39 21.20
C ASN A 184 17.43 10.32 20.75
N THR A 185 17.25 9.83 19.53
CA THR A 185 18.11 8.83 18.87
C THR A 185 19.23 9.43 18.02
N LEU A 186 19.36 10.77 17.98
CA LEU A 186 20.42 11.43 17.23
C LEU A 186 21.79 11.08 17.80
N HIS A 187 22.78 11.10 16.92
CA HIS A 187 24.17 10.90 17.30
C HIS A 187 24.57 11.92 18.38
N LYS A 188 25.10 11.42 19.50
CA LYS A 188 25.55 12.23 20.62
C LYS A 188 27.07 12.35 20.53
N TYR A 189 27.55 13.48 20.05
CA TYR A 189 28.98 13.77 20.04
C TYR A 189 29.52 13.83 21.47
N THR A 190 30.66 13.19 21.67
CA THR A 190 31.46 13.28 22.90
C THR A 190 31.99 14.70 23.09
N ASP A 191 32.45 15.00 24.31
CA ASP A 191 33.07 16.30 24.58
C ASP A 191 34.38 16.49 23.80
N GLU A 192 35.08 15.39 23.46
CA GLU A 192 36.28 15.40 22.61
C GLU A 192 35.93 15.72 21.15
N GLU A 193 34.86 15.12 20.60
CA GLU A 193 34.39 15.45 19.24
C GLU A 193 33.82 16.86 19.11
N LYS A 194 33.38 17.46 20.23
CA LYS A 194 32.98 18.86 20.32
C LYS A 194 34.13 19.80 20.70
N ALA A 195 35.32 19.26 20.97
CA ALA A 195 36.45 20.07 21.40
C ALA A 195 36.85 21.04 20.28
N TYR A 196 37.30 22.21 20.70
CA TYR A 196 37.77 23.23 19.77
C TYR A 196 38.99 22.71 18.98
N ASP A 197 38.94 22.85 17.67
CA ASP A 197 40.05 22.63 16.75
C ASP A 197 40.48 23.98 16.14
N GLU A 198 41.79 24.22 16.06
CA GLU A 198 42.36 25.45 15.49
C GLU A 198 41.91 25.71 14.04
N HIS A 199 41.63 24.66 13.28
CA HIS A 199 41.11 24.74 11.92
C HIS A 199 39.73 25.42 11.86
N TYR A 200 38.92 25.36 12.93
CA TYR A 200 37.62 26.05 12.97
C TYR A 200 37.78 27.57 12.98
N THR A 201 38.81 28.09 13.66
CA THR A 201 39.13 29.52 13.63
C THR A 201 39.73 29.95 12.29
N LEU A 202 40.52 29.08 11.66
CA LEU A 202 41.01 29.31 10.30
C LEU A 202 39.86 29.39 9.28
N GLN A 203 38.78 28.62 9.48
CA GLN A 203 37.59 28.66 8.63
C GLN A 203 36.71 29.91 8.86
N GLN A 204 36.70 30.47 10.07
CA GLN A 204 35.90 31.66 10.42
C GLN A 204 36.60 32.98 10.08
N LYS A 205 37.92 32.98 9.89
CA LYS A 205 38.66 34.13 9.36
C LYS A 205 38.66 34.04 7.83
N ARG A 206 37.81 34.85 7.18
CA ARG A 206 37.91 35.10 5.74
C ARG A 206 39.27 35.71 5.37
#